data_AF-A0A4S2KTW2-F1
#
_entry.id   AF-A0A4S2KTW2-F1
#
_cell.length_a   1.000
_cell.length_b   1.000
_cell.length_c   1.000
_cell.angle_alpha   90.00
_cell.angle_beta   90.00
_cell.angle_gamma   90.00
#
_symmetry.space_group_name_H-M   'P 1'
#
loop_
_entity.id
_entity.type
_entity.pdbx_description
1 polymer ?
#
loop_
_entity_poly.entity_id
_entity_poly.type
_entity_poly.pdbx_seq_one_letter_code
_entity_poly.pdbx_strand_id
1 'polypeptide(L)'
;MAYILNKAPVLCRSVFCKNIISGPVNKNTLVRSYEHLTNRTNRTNSWAEQKYKLKDNISDGYQLVYREHSTINGTIIAAYHIGWICLAAATFSSGYLIYVNPPVLKKGTSGILRTGYVLRPLTDVQRVLILFTSFAFSVILIVVSKGLPLRIYYSSKEKVYKAVFVNRIFGKKQIETFGEGTVVPISNRKFLRDSFFKINNRIVLLDKECFPVPYVRERMLRKTE
;
A
#
# COMPACT_ATOMS: atom_id res chain seq x y z
N MET A 1 -7.85 67.35 9.36
CA MET A 1 -6.46 67.74 9.66
C MET A 1 -5.70 66.51 10.11
N ALA A 2 -4.79 66.03 9.27
CA ALA A 2 -3.87 64.94 9.58
C ALA A 2 -2.53 65.54 9.98
N TYR A 3 -1.99 65.13 11.12
CA TYR A 3 -0.60 65.30 11.58
C TYR A 3 -0.50 64.37 12.82
N ILE A 4 0.49 63.52 13.09
CA ILE A 4 1.83 63.26 12.57
C ILE A 4 2.20 61.80 12.93
N LEU A 5 2.77 61.13 11.94
CA LEU A 5 3.81 60.08 11.99
C LEU A 5 4.58 59.98 13.33
N ASN A 6 4.69 58.81 13.97
CA ASN A 6 5.99 58.18 14.24
C ASN A 6 5.95 56.91 15.10
N LYS A 7 6.81 55.97 14.71
CA LYS A 7 7.56 54.99 15.54
C LYS A 7 6.77 53.84 16.18
N ALA A 8 6.81 52.69 15.50
CA ALA A 8 7.18 51.44 16.18
C ALA A 8 8.67 51.54 16.59
N PRO A 9 9.20 50.82 17.61
CA PRO A 9 8.85 49.44 17.99
C PRO A 9 8.90 49.18 19.52
N VAL A 10 8.98 47.89 19.89
CA VAL A 10 9.44 47.30 21.17
C VAL A 10 8.35 46.60 22.00
N LEU A 11 8.26 45.28 21.75
CA LEU A 11 8.32 44.15 22.69
C LEU A 11 7.47 44.11 23.96
N CYS A 12 6.84 42.94 24.11
CA CYS A 12 6.50 42.24 25.36
C CYS A 12 5.62 42.95 26.39
N ARG A 13 4.33 42.57 26.41
CA ARG A 13 3.60 42.43 27.68
C ARG A 13 2.87 41.10 27.73
N SER A 14 3.46 40.19 28.49
CA SER A 14 2.92 38.91 28.92
C SER A 14 1.83 39.12 29.98
N VAL A 15 0.54 39.02 29.65
CA VAL A 15 -0.50 38.76 30.65
C VAL A 15 -1.69 38.11 29.95
N PHE A 16 -1.92 36.81 30.15
CA PHE A 16 -3.24 36.20 30.32
C PHE A 16 -3.08 34.71 30.71
N CYS A 17 -2.41 34.44 31.84
CA CYS A 17 -2.62 33.17 32.54
C CYS A 17 -3.94 33.29 33.30
N LYS A 18 -5.05 33.01 32.62
CA LYS A 18 -6.35 32.82 33.28
C LYS A 18 -6.33 31.44 33.91
N ASN A 19 -6.32 31.39 35.24
CA ASN A 19 -6.43 30.16 36.03
C ASN A 19 -7.73 29.43 35.64
N ILE A 20 -7.61 28.38 34.84
CA ILE A 20 -8.72 27.45 34.60
C ILE A 20 -8.71 26.48 35.77
N ILE A 21 -9.70 26.63 36.65
CA ILE A 21 -10.04 25.66 37.68
C ILE A 21 -10.48 24.39 36.94
N SER A 22 -9.65 23.34 36.97
CA SER A 22 -9.98 22.04 36.41
C SER A 22 -11.03 21.37 37.31
N GLY A 23 -12.28 21.39 36.89
CA GLY A 23 -13.32 20.49 37.42
C GLY A 23 -12.97 19.02 37.16
N PRO A 24 -13.65 18.08 37.85
CA PRO A 24 -13.30 16.66 37.80
C PRO A 24 -13.45 16.14 36.37
N VAL A 25 -12.32 15.68 35.83
CA VAL A 25 -12.21 15.08 34.49
C VAL A 25 -13.08 13.84 34.45
N ASN A 26 -14.23 13.97 33.81
CA ASN A 26 -15.12 12.85 33.52
C ASN A 26 -14.40 11.90 32.56
N LYS A 27 -13.76 10.87 33.11
CA LYS A 27 -13.18 9.78 32.32
C LYS A 27 -14.33 8.98 31.70
N ASN A 28 -14.17 8.72 30.40
CA ASN A 28 -14.82 7.66 29.63
C ASN A 28 -16.15 8.00 28.94
N THR A 29 -16.03 8.78 27.86
CA THR A 29 -16.78 8.50 26.61
C THR A 29 -15.83 8.60 25.41
N LEU A 30 -14.72 7.85 25.46
CA LEU A 30 -13.81 7.66 24.31
C LEU A 30 -14.18 6.38 23.55
N VAL A 31 -15.47 6.20 23.27
CA VAL A 31 -16.02 5.05 22.53
C VAL A 31 -17.07 5.55 21.55
N ARG A 32 -16.69 6.39 20.56
CA ARG A 32 -17.46 6.59 19.29
C ARG A 32 -16.95 7.68 18.32
N SER A 33 -15.71 8.17 18.41
CA SER A 33 -15.26 9.29 17.54
C SER A 33 -14.35 8.88 16.36
N TYR A 34 -13.90 7.62 16.28
CA TYR A 34 -12.99 7.20 15.20
C TYR A 34 -13.67 7.09 13.83
N GLU A 35 -14.94 6.66 13.75
CA GLU A 35 -15.67 6.52 12.47
C GLU A 35 -15.96 7.86 11.77
N HIS A 36 -16.09 8.95 12.53
CA HIS A 36 -16.31 10.28 11.96
C HIS A 36 -15.02 10.99 11.55
N LEU A 37 -13.88 10.66 12.17
CA LEU A 37 -12.58 11.18 11.77
C LEU A 37 -12.07 10.55 10.47
N THR A 38 -12.25 9.24 10.28
CA THR A 38 -11.81 8.53 9.06
C THR A 38 -12.57 8.98 7.80
N ASN A 39 -13.88 9.24 7.91
CA ASN A 39 -14.67 9.83 6.82
C ASN A 39 -14.22 11.26 6.46
N ARG A 40 -13.67 12.02 7.43
CA ARG A 40 -13.17 13.38 7.19
C ARG A 40 -11.76 13.38 6.59
N THR A 41 -10.89 12.44 6.94
CA THR A 41 -9.54 12.30 6.37
C THR A 41 -9.54 11.73 4.95
N ASN A 42 -10.57 10.97 4.55
CA ASN A 42 -10.73 10.46 3.18
C ASN A 42 -11.33 11.47 2.20
N ARG A 43 -11.75 12.66 2.68
CA ARG A 43 -12.14 13.76 1.79
C ARG A 43 -10.87 14.33 1.15
N THR A 44 -10.55 13.80 -0.03
CA THR A 44 -9.35 14.18 -0.75
C THR A 44 -9.48 15.64 -1.17
N ASN A 45 -8.50 16.47 -0.78
CA ASN A 45 -8.42 17.86 -1.26
C ASN A 45 -8.42 17.86 -2.81
N SER A 46 -9.17 18.75 -3.45
CA SER A 46 -9.26 18.85 -4.91
C SER A 46 -7.88 18.95 -5.57
N TRP A 47 -6.95 19.66 -4.93
CA TRP A 47 -5.55 19.75 -5.38
C TRP A 47 -4.82 18.38 -5.33
N ALA A 48 -5.02 17.62 -4.26
CA ALA A 48 -4.43 16.30 -4.13
C ALA A 48 -5.04 15.31 -5.13
N GLU A 49 -6.35 15.42 -5.39
CA GLU A 49 -7.02 14.62 -6.41
C GLU A 49 -6.47 14.89 -7.81
N GLN A 50 -6.31 16.16 -8.20
CA GLN A 50 -5.67 16.54 -9.47
C GLN A 50 -4.25 15.99 -9.59
N LYS A 51 -3.45 16.09 -8.52
CA LYS A 51 -2.10 15.52 -8.48
C LYS A 51 -2.11 14.01 -8.73
N TYR A 52 -3.08 13.28 -8.17
CA TYR A 52 -3.22 11.85 -8.38
C TYR A 52 -3.68 11.49 -9.80
N LYS A 53 -4.65 12.23 -10.35
CA LYS A 53 -5.08 12.07 -11.74
C LYS A 53 -3.93 12.25 -12.72
N LEU A 54 -3.11 13.30 -12.52
CA LEU A 54 -1.92 13.55 -13.32
C LEU A 54 -0.91 12.41 -13.20
N LYS A 55 -0.61 11.95 -11.97
CA LYS A 55 0.31 10.83 -11.72
C LYS A 55 -0.17 9.55 -12.44
N ASP A 56 -1.47 9.29 -12.45
CA ASP A 56 -2.04 8.06 -12.99
C ASP A 56 -2.39 8.17 -14.48
N ASN A 57 -2.34 9.36 -15.07
CA ASN A 57 -2.82 9.66 -16.42
C ASN A 57 -4.32 9.33 -16.58
N ILE A 58 -5.13 9.82 -15.64
CA ILE A 58 -6.59 9.67 -15.63
C ILE A 58 -7.23 11.01 -16.02
N SER A 59 -8.28 10.97 -16.84
CA SER A 59 -8.99 12.18 -17.28
C SER A 59 -9.79 12.85 -16.16
N ASP A 60 -10.03 14.15 -16.30
CA ASP A 60 -10.64 14.96 -15.24
C ASP A 60 -12.08 14.56 -14.89
N GLY A 61 -12.80 13.94 -15.82
CA GLY A 61 -14.18 13.47 -15.62
C GLY A 61 -14.33 12.29 -14.64
N TYR A 62 -13.22 11.72 -14.19
CA TYR A 62 -13.20 10.69 -13.16
C TYR A 62 -13.05 11.30 -11.78
N GLN A 63 -13.77 10.81 -10.78
CA GLN A 63 -13.64 11.19 -9.37
C GLN A 63 -12.91 10.11 -8.58
N LEU A 64 -12.02 10.49 -7.67
CA LEU A 64 -11.35 9.52 -6.79
C LEU A 64 -12.35 8.97 -5.74
N VAL A 65 -12.56 7.66 -5.76
CA VAL A 65 -13.56 6.95 -4.91
C VAL A 65 -12.95 5.96 -3.92
N TYR A 66 -11.70 5.56 -4.14
CA TYR A 66 -10.94 4.72 -3.23
C TYR A 66 -9.51 5.20 -3.20
N ARG A 67 -8.93 5.30 -2.01
CA ARG A 67 -7.52 5.62 -1.84
C ARG A 67 -6.95 4.86 -0.66
N GLU A 68 -5.91 4.10 -0.94
CA GLU A 68 -5.13 3.43 0.09
C GLU A 68 -4.31 4.43 0.92
N HIS A 69 -4.09 4.12 2.20
CA HIS A 69 -3.28 4.98 3.06
C HIS A 69 -1.86 5.14 2.50
N SER A 70 -1.23 6.31 2.65
CA SER A 70 0.07 6.59 2.03
C SER A 70 1.17 5.62 2.47
N THR A 71 1.17 5.24 3.75
CA THR A 71 2.11 4.25 4.30
C THR A 71 1.88 2.87 3.70
N ILE A 72 0.62 2.43 3.60
CA ILE A 72 0.24 1.13 3.02
C ILE A 72 0.57 1.09 1.53
N ASN A 73 0.30 2.17 0.80
CA ASN A 73 0.71 2.30 -0.61
C ASN A 73 2.24 2.17 -0.76
N GLY A 74 3.00 2.85 0.11
CA GLY A 74 4.45 2.74 0.16
C GLY A 74 4.94 1.31 0.41
N THR A 75 4.34 0.62 1.40
CA THR A 75 4.70 -0.77 1.71
C THR A 75 4.33 -1.73 0.59
N ILE A 76 3.19 -1.55 -0.08
CA ILE A 76 2.78 -2.35 -1.23
C ILE A 76 3.79 -2.24 -2.37
N ILE A 77 4.18 -1.01 -2.73
CA ILE A 77 5.17 -0.74 -3.79
C ILE A 77 6.53 -1.32 -3.40
N ALA A 78 6.98 -1.09 -2.16
CA ALA A 78 8.25 -1.61 -1.67
C ALA A 78 8.26 -3.14 -1.68
N ALA A 79 7.24 -3.79 -1.13
CA ALA A 79 7.09 -5.24 -1.10
C ALA A 79 7.11 -5.85 -2.51
N TYR A 80 6.46 -5.19 -3.48
CA TYR A 80 6.46 -5.63 -4.88
C TYR A 80 7.88 -5.62 -5.47
N HIS A 81 8.60 -4.51 -5.34
CA HIS A 81 9.94 -4.37 -5.91
C HIS A 81 10.99 -5.20 -5.16
N ILE A 82 10.93 -5.26 -3.82
CA ILE A 82 11.76 -6.12 -2.99
C ILE A 82 11.53 -7.59 -3.37
N GLY A 83 10.28 -8.01 -3.59
CA GLY A 83 9.97 -9.37 -4.05
C GLY A 83 10.67 -9.71 -5.37
N TRP A 84 10.69 -8.79 -6.34
CA TRP A 84 11.41 -9.00 -7.60
C TRP A 84 12.94 -9.02 -7.43
N ILE A 85 13.48 -8.15 -6.59
CA ILE A 85 14.93 -8.12 -6.29
C ILE A 85 15.34 -9.42 -5.59
N CYS A 86 14.59 -9.88 -4.59
CA CYS A 86 14.85 -11.14 -3.90
C CYS A 86 14.73 -12.34 -4.86
N LEU A 87 13.75 -12.34 -5.76
CA LEU A 87 13.63 -13.38 -6.79
C LEU A 87 14.85 -13.43 -7.72
N ALA A 88 15.32 -12.25 -8.18
CA ALA A 88 16.51 -12.14 -9.01
C ALA A 88 17.78 -12.58 -8.26
N ALA A 89 17.93 -12.19 -7.00
CA ALA A 89 19.06 -12.58 -6.17
C ALA A 89 19.06 -14.09 -5.87
N ALA A 90 17.89 -14.68 -5.57
CA ALA A 90 17.75 -16.12 -5.32
C ALA A 90 18.05 -16.95 -6.56
N THR A 91 17.57 -16.51 -7.74
CA THR A 91 17.86 -17.18 -9.02
C THR A 91 19.33 -17.09 -9.39
N PHE A 92 19.95 -15.91 -9.24
CA PHE A 92 21.39 -15.74 -9.46
C PHE A 92 22.23 -16.60 -8.50
N SER A 93 21.88 -16.60 -7.22
CA SER A 93 22.57 -17.41 -6.19
C SER A 93 22.44 -18.91 -6.47
N SER A 94 21.27 -19.36 -6.93
CA SER A 94 21.07 -20.76 -7.33
C SER A 94 21.93 -21.14 -8.54
N GLY A 95 21.98 -20.27 -9.56
CA GLY A 95 22.85 -20.48 -10.72
C GLY A 95 24.34 -20.50 -10.34
N TYR A 96 24.77 -19.62 -9.44
CA TYR A 96 26.14 -19.61 -8.92
C TYR A 96 26.48 -20.90 -8.17
N LEU A 97 25.58 -21.42 -7.34
CA LEU A 97 25.81 -22.70 -6.65
C LEU A 97 25.97 -23.86 -7.64
N ILE A 98 25.17 -23.90 -8.71
CA ILE A 98 25.29 -24.91 -9.77
C ILE A 98 26.62 -24.76 -10.52
N TYR A 99 27.07 -23.52 -10.75
CA TYR A 99 28.34 -23.26 -11.42
C TYR A 99 29.55 -23.69 -10.59
N VAL A 100 29.58 -23.36 -9.30
CA VAL A 100 30.69 -23.70 -8.38
C VAL A 100 30.68 -25.18 -8.00
N ASN A 101 29.49 -25.74 -7.74
CA ASN A 101 29.31 -27.14 -7.37
C ASN A 101 28.37 -27.80 -8.40
N PRO A 102 28.86 -28.15 -9.60
CA PRO A 102 28.05 -28.80 -10.59
C PRO A 102 27.52 -30.13 -10.04
N PRO A 103 26.24 -30.49 -10.30
CA PRO A 103 25.62 -31.72 -9.81
C PRO A 103 26.26 -33.00 -10.39
N VAL A 104 27.27 -32.87 -11.25
CA VAL A 104 28.03 -33.98 -11.81
C VAL A 104 29.39 -34.09 -11.09
N LEU A 105 29.54 -35.21 -10.40
CA LEU A 105 30.66 -35.65 -9.56
C LEU A 105 32.04 -35.18 -10.07
N LYS A 106 32.75 -34.35 -9.31
CA LYS A 106 34.22 -34.25 -9.39
C LYS A 106 34.88 -34.28 -8.01
N LYS A 107 35.89 -35.15 -7.94
CA LYS A 107 36.76 -35.48 -6.81
C LYS A 107 37.19 -34.26 -6.00
N GLY A 108 37.17 -34.44 -4.69
CA GLY A 108 37.49 -33.44 -3.69
C GLY A 108 38.87 -32.81 -3.88
N THR A 109 38.91 -31.50 -3.68
CA THR A 109 40.14 -30.80 -3.31
C THR A 109 39.78 -29.75 -2.27
N SER A 110 40.29 -29.93 -1.07
CA SER A 110 40.15 -29.00 0.06
C SER A 110 41.04 -27.78 -0.16
N GLY A 111 40.43 -26.65 -0.51
CA GLY A 111 41.10 -25.34 -0.59
C GLY A 111 40.85 -24.55 0.69
N ILE A 112 41.91 -24.33 1.47
CA ILE A 112 41.93 -23.48 2.67
C ILE A 112 41.85 -22.01 2.22
N LEU A 113 40.83 -21.27 2.68
CA LEU A 113 40.73 -19.81 2.51
C LEU A 113 40.94 -19.12 3.87
N ARG A 114 42.09 -18.46 3.99
CA ARG A 114 42.48 -17.57 5.09
C ARG A 114 41.74 -16.24 4.96
N THR A 115 40.77 -15.98 5.84
CA THR A 115 40.42 -14.62 6.30
C THR A 115 39.69 -14.72 7.65
N GLY A 116 40.11 -13.91 8.62
CA GLY A 116 39.79 -14.00 10.05
C GLY A 116 38.38 -13.62 10.47
N TYR A 117 37.35 -14.02 9.72
CA TYR A 117 35.98 -14.03 10.19
C TYR A 117 35.44 -15.45 10.04
N VAL A 118 35.22 -16.14 11.17
CA VAL A 118 34.63 -17.49 11.17
C VAL A 118 33.13 -17.37 10.89
N LEU A 119 32.78 -17.13 9.62
CA LEU A 119 31.43 -17.39 9.14
C LEU A 119 31.27 -18.91 9.11
N ARG A 120 30.51 -19.45 10.06
CA ARG A 120 30.16 -20.88 10.06
C ARG A 120 29.50 -21.20 8.71
N PRO A 121 30.12 -22.03 7.84
CA PRO A 121 29.56 -22.30 6.54
C PRO A 121 28.22 -23.02 6.72
N LEU A 122 27.18 -22.52 6.04
CA LEU A 122 25.89 -23.20 5.97
C LEU A 122 26.08 -24.58 5.34
N THR A 123 25.46 -25.60 5.96
CA THR A 123 25.36 -26.94 5.37
C THR A 123 24.57 -26.90 4.06
N ASP A 124 24.79 -27.87 3.16
CA ASP A 124 24.10 -27.89 1.86
C ASP A 124 22.58 -27.89 1.99
N VAL A 125 22.05 -28.64 2.97
CA VAL A 125 20.62 -28.65 3.30
C VAL A 125 20.11 -27.26 3.71
N GLN A 126 20.86 -26.55 4.55
CA GLN A 126 20.49 -25.19 4.97
C GLN A 126 20.54 -24.20 3.80
N ARG A 127 21.50 -24.34 2.87
CA ARG A 127 21.58 -23.49 1.67
C ARG A 127 20.35 -23.68 0.78
N VAL A 128 19.98 -24.93 0.51
CA VAL A 128 18.79 -25.26 -0.29
C VAL A 128 17.53 -24.74 0.39
N LEU A 129 17.39 -24.93 1.70
CA LEU A 129 16.25 -24.45 2.46
C LEU A 129 16.11 -22.92 2.42
N ILE A 130 17.22 -22.17 2.59
CA ILE A 130 17.23 -20.71 2.51
C ILE A 130 16.84 -20.22 1.11
N LEU A 131 17.35 -20.86 0.05
CA LEU A 131 16.99 -20.50 -1.31
C LEU A 131 15.51 -20.77 -1.60
N PHE A 132 14.99 -21.92 -1.17
CA PHE A 132 13.59 -22.26 -1.36
C PHE A 132 12.66 -21.31 -0.60
N THR A 133 12.96 -21.03 0.67
CA THR A 133 12.18 -20.09 1.48
C THR A 133 12.26 -18.67 0.94
N SER A 134 13.43 -18.22 0.48
CA SER A 134 13.60 -16.91 -0.18
C SER A 134 12.77 -16.82 -1.47
N PHE A 135 12.76 -17.88 -2.28
CA PHE A 135 11.96 -17.95 -3.50
C PHE A 135 10.46 -17.89 -3.18
N ALA A 136 9.98 -18.72 -2.26
CA ALA A 136 8.59 -18.75 -1.85
C ALA A 136 8.13 -17.39 -1.28
N PHE A 137 8.93 -16.79 -0.40
CA PHE A 137 8.64 -15.48 0.17
C PHE A 137 8.57 -14.39 -0.90
N SER A 138 9.50 -14.40 -1.87
CA SER A 138 9.50 -13.47 -3.00
C SER A 138 8.22 -13.58 -3.84
N VAL A 139 7.80 -14.80 -4.15
CA VAL A 139 6.55 -15.05 -4.90
C VAL A 139 5.34 -14.54 -4.12
N ILE A 140 5.26 -14.82 -2.83
CA ILE A 140 4.16 -14.35 -1.97
C ILE A 140 4.09 -12.82 -1.97
N LEU A 141 5.21 -12.12 -1.77
CA LEU A 141 5.24 -10.65 -1.81
C LEU A 141 4.73 -10.11 -3.16
N ILE A 142 5.18 -10.69 -4.27
CA ILE A 142 4.76 -10.25 -5.61
C ILE A 142 3.25 -10.47 -5.82
N VAL A 143 2.72 -11.64 -5.44
CA VAL A 143 1.31 -11.99 -5.64
C VAL A 143 0.40 -11.13 -4.76
N VAL A 144 0.74 -10.96 -3.48
CA VAL A 144 -0.06 -10.16 -2.54
C VAL A 144 -0.06 -8.70 -2.94
N SER A 145 1.08 -8.10 -3.28
CA SER A 145 1.13 -6.71 -3.73
C SER A 145 0.36 -6.47 -5.04
N LYS A 146 0.27 -7.48 -5.91
CA LYS A 146 -0.60 -7.41 -7.10
C LYS A 146 -2.09 -7.49 -6.75
N GLY A 147 -2.48 -8.02 -5.60
CA GLY A 147 -3.89 -8.06 -5.19
C GLY A 147 -4.43 -6.72 -4.70
N LEU A 148 -3.60 -5.71 -4.48
CA LEU A 148 -3.96 -4.48 -3.80
C LEU A 148 -4.04 -3.30 -4.78
N PRO A 149 -5.22 -2.70 -4.99
CA PRO A 149 -5.34 -1.48 -5.78
C PRO A 149 -4.86 -0.30 -4.94
N LEU A 150 -4.08 0.58 -5.56
CA LEU A 150 -3.58 1.78 -4.88
C LEU A 150 -4.68 2.85 -4.79
N ARG A 151 -5.44 3.00 -5.88
CA ARG A 151 -6.48 4.02 -6.07
C ARG A 151 -7.56 3.48 -7.01
N ILE A 152 -8.81 3.89 -6.80
CA ILE A 152 -9.91 3.63 -7.74
C ILE A 152 -10.60 4.95 -8.05
N TYR A 153 -10.84 5.18 -9.33
CA TYR A 153 -11.56 6.33 -9.84
C TYR A 153 -12.89 5.91 -10.46
N TYR A 154 -13.87 6.80 -10.48
CA TYR A 154 -15.21 6.55 -11.00
C TYR A 154 -15.66 7.70 -11.91
N SER A 155 -16.20 7.38 -13.09
CA SER A 155 -16.81 8.36 -13.99
C SER A 155 -18.33 8.26 -13.90
N SER A 156 -18.99 9.31 -13.41
CA SER A 156 -20.46 9.37 -13.36
C SER A 156 -21.10 9.40 -14.75
N LYS A 157 -20.37 9.89 -15.76
CA LYS A 157 -20.86 9.97 -17.15
C LYS A 157 -20.90 8.60 -17.82
N GLU A 158 -19.84 7.82 -17.62
CA GLU A 158 -19.65 6.51 -18.25
C GLU A 158 -20.15 5.36 -17.36
N LYS A 159 -20.40 5.60 -16.07
CA LYS A 159 -20.70 4.57 -15.05
C LYS A 159 -19.63 3.48 -14.96
N VAL A 160 -18.37 3.90 -15.11
CA VAL A 160 -17.20 3.04 -15.20
C VAL A 160 -16.17 3.42 -14.16
N TYR A 161 -15.54 2.41 -13.57
CA TYR A 161 -14.44 2.53 -12.64
C TYR A 161 -13.10 2.24 -13.30
N LYS A 162 -12.05 2.90 -12.82
CA LYS A 162 -10.64 2.62 -13.15
C LYS A 162 -9.86 2.35 -11.88
N ALA A 163 -9.45 1.10 -11.68
CA ALA A 163 -8.57 0.69 -10.59
C ALA A 163 -7.10 0.76 -11.02
N VAL A 164 -6.29 1.49 -10.26
CA VAL A 164 -4.86 1.64 -10.49
C VAL A 164 -4.10 0.74 -9.52
N PHE A 165 -3.26 -0.14 -10.06
CA PHE A 165 -2.41 -1.05 -9.29
C PHE A 165 -0.94 -0.64 -9.36
N VAL A 166 -0.08 -1.34 -8.62
CA VAL A 166 1.38 -1.20 -8.72
C VAL A 166 1.84 -1.40 -10.16
N ASN A 167 2.74 -0.53 -10.61
CA ASN A 167 3.33 -0.65 -11.95
C ASN A 167 4.10 -1.97 -12.08
N ARG A 168 4.03 -2.57 -13.27
CA ARG A 168 4.87 -3.75 -13.56
C ARG A 168 6.34 -3.33 -13.59
N ILE A 169 7.25 -4.30 -13.46
CA ILE A 169 8.72 -4.05 -13.47
C ILE A 169 9.13 -3.23 -14.70
N PHE A 170 8.51 -3.50 -15.86
CA PHE A 170 8.77 -2.80 -17.12
C PHE A 170 8.11 -1.41 -17.20
N GLY A 171 7.74 -0.80 -16.07
CA GLY A 171 7.11 0.53 -16.01
C GLY A 171 5.69 0.62 -16.57
N LYS A 172 5.15 -0.47 -17.15
CA LYS A 172 3.77 -0.50 -17.66
C LYS A 172 2.80 -0.30 -16.50
N LYS A 173 2.05 0.81 -16.56
CA LYS A 173 0.95 1.09 -15.63
C LYS A 173 -0.10 -0.02 -15.74
N GLN A 174 -0.57 -0.51 -14.60
CA GLN A 174 -1.62 -1.52 -14.56
C GLN A 174 -2.90 -0.84 -14.11
N ILE A 175 -3.74 -0.49 -15.09
CA ILE A 175 -5.06 0.12 -14.87
C ILE A 175 -6.11 -0.86 -15.39
N GLU A 176 -7.02 -1.27 -14.53
CA GLU A 176 -8.16 -2.11 -14.92
C GLU A 176 -9.43 -1.28 -14.91
N THR A 177 -10.26 -1.47 -15.94
CA THR A 177 -11.51 -0.75 -16.13
C THR A 177 -12.67 -1.72 -15.95
N PHE A 178 -13.69 -1.36 -15.17
CA PHE A 178 -14.84 -2.22 -14.90
C PHE A 178 -16.10 -1.39 -14.65
N GLY A 179 -17.28 -1.97 -14.89
CA GLY A 179 -18.56 -1.28 -14.75
C GLY A 179 -19.13 -1.31 -13.33
N GLU A 180 -20.12 -0.45 -13.06
CA GLU A 180 -20.98 -0.59 -11.87
C GLU A 180 -21.62 -1.97 -11.77
N GLY A 181 -21.75 -2.48 -10.54
CA GLY A 181 -22.39 -3.77 -10.28
C GLY A 181 -21.65 -5.00 -10.84
N THR A 182 -20.39 -4.86 -11.27
CA THR A 182 -19.62 -5.98 -11.85
C THR A 182 -18.72 -6.69 -10.84
N VAL A 183 -18.46 -6.08 -9.68
CA VAL A 183 -17.54 -6.62 -8.68
C VAL A 183 -18.20 -7.72 -7.86
N VAL A 184 -17.59 -8.90 -7.81
CA VAL A 184 -18.16 -10.07 -7.12
C VAL A 184 -17.39 -10.36 -5.83
N PRO A 185 -18.04 -10.45 -4.66
CA PRO A 185 -17.38 -10.90 -3.43
C PRO A 185 -17.01 -12.39 -3.55
N ILE A 186 -15.79 -12.75 -3.18
CA ILE A 186 -15.26 -14.12 -3.39
C ILE A 186 -15.70 -15.09 -2.30
N SER A 187 -15.93 -14.60 -1.08
CA SER A 187 -16.20 -15.47 0.08
C SER A 187 -17.58 -15.26 0.66
N ASN A 188 -18.24 -16.38 0.98
CA ASN A 188 -19.48 -16.40 1.76
C ASN A 188 -19.20 -16.39 3.29
N ARG A 189 -17.93 -16.48 3.71
CA ARG A 189 -17.55 -16.39 5.12
C ARG A 189 -17.66 -14.93 5.59
N LYS A 190 -18.42 -14.70 6.65
CA LYS A 190 -18.81 -13.37 7.17
C LYS A 190 -17.64 -12.38 7.29
N PHE A 191 -16.45 -12.84 7.70
CA PHE A 191 -15.27 -11.97 7.88
C PHE A 191 -14.48 -11.67 6.60
N LEU A 192 -14.50 -12.56 5.60
CA LEU A 192 -13.73 -12.41 4.35
C LEU A 192 -14.57 -11.81 3.21
N ARG A 193 -15.90 -11.89 3.34
CA ARG A 193 -16.86 -11.31 2.40
C ARG A 193 -16.64 -9.82 2.17
N ASP A 194 -16.16 -9.14 3.21
CA ASP A 194 -16.02 -7.68 3.18
C ASP A 194 -14.71 -7.18 2.58
N SER A 195 -13.73 -8.03 2.36
CA SER A 195 -12.40 -7.57 1.94
C SER A 195 -11.97 -8.11 0.59
N PHE A 196 -12.38 -9.33 0.21
CA PHE A 196 -11.93 -9.97 -1.02
C PHE A 196 -12.98 -9.94 -2.14
N PHE A 197 -12.59 -9.33 -3.25
CA PHE A 197 -13.44 -9.08 -4.40
C PHE A 197 -12.79 -9.60 -5.68
N LYS A 198 -13.62 -9.95 -6.67
CA LYS A 198 -13.20 -10.35 -8.00
C LYS A 198 -13.56 -9.24 -8.98
N ILE A 199 -12.55 -8.66 -9.63
CA ILE A 199 -12.67 -7.63 -10.67
C ILE A 199 -12.00 -8.18 -11.92
N ASN A 200 -12.72 -8.33 -13.05
CA ASN A 200 -12.15 -8.84 -14.32
C ASN A 200 -11.26 -10.10 -14.17
N ASN A 201 -11.71 -11.06 -13.36
CA ASN A 201 -10.99 -12.30 -13.03
C ASN A 201 -9.75 -12.16 -12.12
N ARG A 202 -9.44 -10.95 -11.63
CA ARG A 202 -8.42 -10.69 -10.63
C ARG A 202 -9.02 -10.66 -9.23
N ILE A 203 -8.33 -11.29 -8.28
CA ILE A 203 -8.64 -11.19 -6.85
C ILE A 203 -8.05 -9.88 -6.33
N VAL A 204 -8.90 -9.06 -5.74
CA VAL A 204 -8.58 -7.73 -5.25
C VAL A 204 -8.96 -7.65 -3.78
N LEU A 205 -8.07 -7.14 -2.95
CA LEU A 205 -8.38 -6.80 -1.56
C LEU A 205 -8.75 -5.31 -1.50
N LEU A 206 -9.93 -5.00 -0.97
CA LEU A 206 -10.41 -3.64 -0.76
C LEU A 206 -10.71 -3.44 0.71
N ASP A 207 -10.11 -2.43 1.32
CA ASP A 207 -10.48 -2.03 2.67
C ASP A 207 -11.73 -1.14 2.65
N LYS A 208 -12.71 -1.48 3.49
CA LYS A 208 -13.92 -0.68 3.67
C LYS A 208 -13.59 0.74 4.16
N GLU A 209 -12.51 0.90 4.93
CA GLU A 209 -12.11 2.16 5.54
C GLU A 209 -11.43 3.10 4.55
N CYS A 210 -11.03 2.61 3.38
CA CYS A 210 -10.41 3.41 2.31
C CYS A 210 -11.43 4.06 1.37
N PHE A 211 -12.72 3.82 1.58
CA PHE A 211 -13.81 4.51 0.88
C PHE A 211 -14.23 5.78 1.62
N PRO A 212 -14.58 6.87 0.91
CA PRO A 212 -15.08 8.09 1.53
C PRO A 212 -16.51 7.95 2.05
N VAL A 213 -17.30 7.05 1.46
CA VAL A 213 -18.70 6.77 1.86
C VAL A 213 -18.99 5.28 1.61
N PRO A 214 -19.63 4.56 2.55
CA PRO A 214 -19.94 3.13 2.39
C PRO A 214 -20.72 2.78 1.13
N TYR A 215 -21.68 3.63 0.75
CA TYR A 215 -22.52 3.44 -0.43
C TYR A 215 -21.74 3.40 -1.76
N VAL A 216 -20.57 4.04 -1.84
CA VAL A 216 -19.73 4.01 -3.06
C VAL A 216 -19.16 2.61 -3.29
N ARG A 217 -18.82 1.90 -2.21
CA ARG A 217 -18.40 0.50 -2.25
C ARG A 217 -19.56 -0.39 -2.69
N GLU A 218 -20.75 -0.18 -2.15
CA GLU A 218 -21.94 -0.97 -2.52
C GLU A 218 -22.33 -0.82 -3.99
N ARG A 219 -22.17 0.37 -4.59
CA ARG A 219 -22.39 0.59 -6.03
C ARG A 219 -21.48 -0.25 -6.93
N MET A 220 -20.28 -0.57 -6.46
CA MET A 220 -19.35 -1.42 -7.22
C MET A 220 -19.81 -2.88 -7.23
N LEU A 221 -20.46 -3.33 -6.16
CA LEU A 221 -20.80 -4.74 -5.95
C LEU A 221 -21.97 -5.17 -6.81
N ARG A 222 -21.86 -6.37 -7.38
CA ARG A 222 -22.97 -7.06 -8.02
C ARG A 222 -24.05 -7.32 -6.97
N LYS A 223 -25.22 -6.71 -7.16
CA LYS A 223 -26.42 -7.05 -6.38
C LYS A 223 -26.73 -8.52 -6.67
N THR A 224 -26.77 -9.31 -5.61
CA THR A 224 -27.32 -10.66 -5.68
C THR A 224 -28.83 -10.48 -5.66
N GLU A 225 -29.47 -10.80 -6.79
CA GLU A 225 -30.92 -10.99 -6.85
C GLU A 225 -31.31 -12.25 -6.06
#